data_AF-A0A5A7PBM0-F1
#
_entry.id   AF-A0A5A7PBM0-F1
#
_cell.length_a   1.000
_cell.length_b   1.000
_cell.length_c   1.000
_cell.angle_alpha   90.00
_cell.angle_beta   90.00
_cell.angle_gamma   90.00
#
_symmetry.space_group_name_H-M   'P 1'
#
loop_
_entity.id
_entity.type
_entity.pdbx_description
1 polymer ?
#
loop_
_entity_poly.entity_id
_entity_poly.type
_entity_poly.pdbx_seq_one_letter_code
_entity_poly.pdbx_strand_id
1 'polypeptide(L)'
;MENQDHTNVLQKHVMFFDRNNDGIIYLSETFEGFRAIGCGLLLSSAAAVFINVGLSGKTRPGQPFSIHFPIDVKNINLAKHGSDSGVYDAQGRFVPVKFEEIFIKHARTHPNALTSDELKSFMKSNREPKDYAGWIAGLAEWRILYYLCKDKQGLLHKDIVRAAYDGSLFERMAKEEASKKQK
;
A
#
# COMPACT_ATOMS: atom_id res chain seq x y z
N MET A 1 -24.01 -8.51 21.65
CA MET A 1 -24.01 -8.54 20.18
C MET A 1 -22.56 -8.36 19.75
N GLU A 2 -21.91 -9.43 19.33
CA GLU A 2 -20.59 -9.33 18.68
C GLU A 2 -20.78 -8.54 17.38
N ASN A 3 -20.26 -7.32 17.34
CA ASN A 3 -20.04 -6.64 16.07
C ASN A 3 -18.96 -7.47 15.36
N GLN A 4 -19.37 -8.32 14.41
CA GLN A 4 -18.47 -8.71 13.34
C GLN A 4 -18.14 -7.42 12.59
N ASP A 5 -17.04 -6.78 12.98
CA ASP A 5 -16.51 -5.64 12.26
C ASP A 5 -16.16 -6.14 10.86
N HIS A 6 -16.94 -5.72 9.86
CA HIS A 6 -16.71 -6.10 8.47
C HIS A 6 -15.41 -5.45 7.99
N THR A 7 -14.28 -6.09 8.28
CA THR A 7 -12.95 -5.64 7.84
C THR A 7 -12.95 -5.53 6.32
N ASN A 8 -12.80 -4.32 5.81
CA ASN A 8 -12.70 -4.10 4.37
C ASN A 8 -11.30 -4.45 3.85
N VAL A 9 -11.15 -4.48 2.53
CA VAL A 9 -9.93 -4.97 1.89
C VAL A 9 -8.74 -4.04 2.17
N LEU A 10 -8.95 -2.72 2.20
CA LEU A 10 -7.91 -1.75 2.55
C LEU A 10 -7.47 -1.88 4.03
N GLN A 11 -8.40 -2.14 4.95
CA GLN A 11 -8.08 -2.43 6.35
C GLN A 11 -7.19 -3.67 6.43
N LYS A 12 -7.57 -4.76 5.76
CA LYS A 12 -6.76 -5.98 5.69
C LYS A 12 -5.36 -5.73 5.13
N HIS A 13 -5.22 -4.85 4.13
CA HIS A 13 -3.92 -4.46 3.58
C HIS A 13 -3.01 -3.82 4.64
N VAL A 14 -3.53 -2.91 5.46
CA VAL A 14 -2.71 -2.23 6.47
C VAL A 14 -2.52 -3.03 7.76
N MET A 15 -3.43 -3.97 8.08
CA MET A 15 -3.33 -4.83 9.27
C MET A 15 -2.04 -5.65 9.33
N PHE A 16 -1.38 -5.91 8.20
CA PHE A 16 -0.03 -6.52 8.22
C PHE A 16 0.97 -5.73 9.08
N PHE A 17 0.84 -4.41 9.11
CA PHE A 17 1.69 -3.50 9.87
C PHE A 17 1.19 -3.26 11.30
N ASP A 18 -0.01 -3.69 11.67
CA ASP A 18 -0.49 -3.68 13.07
C ASP A 18 0.06 -4.92 13.78
N ARG A 19 1.27 -4.82 14.33
CA ARG A 19 2.07 -5.98 14.75
C ARG A 19 1.57 -6.54 16.07
N ASN A 20 1.01 -5.69 16.93
CA ASN A 20 0.45 -6.08 18.20
C ASN A 20 -1.07 -6.37 18.15
N ASN A 21 -1.73 -6.07 17.03
CA ASN A 21 -3.17 -6.25 16.78
C ASN A 21 -4.06 -5.40 17.70
N ASP A 22 -3.62 -4.18 18.06
CA ASP A 22 -4.42 -3.25 18.87
C ASP A 22 -5.26 -2.28 18.03
N GLY A 23 -5.16 -2.35 16.69
CA GLY A 23 -5.85 -1.49 15.75
C GLY A 23 -5.15 -0.17 15.47
N ILE A 24 -3.96 0.07 16.04
CA ILE A 24 -3.19 1.31 15.91
C ILE A 24 -1.78 0.99 15.43
N ILE A 25 -1.40 1.56 14.29
CA ILE A 25 -0.05 1.35 13.74
C ILE A 25 0.86 2.52 14.13
N TYR A 26 1.93 2.26 14.85
CA TYR A 26 2.98 3.24 15.17
C TYR A 26 4.19 3.16 14.22
N LEU A 27 5.09 4.16 14.29
CA LEU A 27 6.30 4.19 13.46
C LEU A 27 7.14 2.92 13.60
N SER A 28 7.27 2.39 14.83
CA SER A 28 8.03 1.17 15.10
C SER A 28 7.45 -0.03 14.36
N GLU A 29 6.13 -0.14 14.32
CA GLU A 29 5.43 -1.26 13.69
C GLU A 29 5.47 -1.17 12.16
N THR A 30 5.32 0.04 11.60
CA THR A 30 5.56 0.26 10.17
C THR A 30 6.99 -0.13 9.81
N PHE A 31 7.98 0.32 10.61
CA PHE A 31 9.38 -0.06 10.41
C PHE A 31 9.58 -1.58 10.45
N GLU A 32 9.06 -2.25 11.48
CA GLU A 32 9.14 -3.70 11.63
C GLU A 32 8.48 -4.44 10.46
N GLY A 33 7.32 -3.98 9.99
CA GLY A 33 6.65 -4.55 8.83
C GLY A 33 7.50 -4.45 7.56
N PHE A 34 8.12 -3.30 7.29
CA PHE A 34 9.05 -3.17 6.15
C PHE A 34 10.29 -4.06 6.31
N ARG A 35 10.83 -4.19 7.52
CA ARG A 35 11.93 -5.13 7.80
C ARG A 35 11.53 -6.59 7.61
N ALA A 36 10.28 -6.94 7.93
CA ALA A 36 9.74 -8.28 7.77
C ALA A 36 9.62 -8.69 6.30
N ILE A 37 9.27 -7.75 5.40
CA ILE A 37 9.18 -8.00 3.95
C ILE A 37 10.51 -7.82 3.20
N GLY A 38 11.64 -7.70 3.92
CA GLY A 38 12.97 -7.73 3.31
C GLY A 38 13.56 -6.35 3.00
N CYS A 39 12.91 -5.24 3.36
CA CYS A 39 13.49 -3.92 3.17
C CYS A 39 14.69 -3.70 4.10
N GLY A 40 15.73 -3.00 3.62
CA GLY A 40 16.88 -2.58 4.42
C GLY A 40 16.52 -1.55 5.50
N LEU A 41 17.47 -1.25 6.40
CA LEU A 41 17.27 -0.28 7.50
C LEU A 41 16.83 1.10 6.98
N LEU A 42 17.55 1.66 6.02
CA LEU A 42 17.28 3.00 5.49
C LEU A 42 15.89 3.12 4.86
N LEU A 43 15.52 2.15 4.00
CA LEU A 43 14.20 2.15 3.35
C LEU A 43 13.08 1.97 4.38
N SER A 44 13.27 1.09 5.37
CA SER A 44 12.27 0.85 6.41
C SER A 44 12.05 2.09 7.28
N SER A 45 13.12 2.78 7.69
CA SER A 45 13.02 4.01 8.48
C SER A 45 12.35 5.14 7.67
N ALA A 46 12.73 5.32 6.41
CA ALA A 46 12.14 6.34 5.56
C ALA A 46 10.65 6.10 5.30
N ALA A 47 10.27 4.84 5.04
CA ALA A 47 8.87 4.46 4.83
C ALA A 47 8.02 4.66 6.09
N ALA A 48 8.52 4.26 7.26
CA ALA A 48 7.84 4.45 8.54
C ALA A 48 7.53 5.92 8.82
N VAL A 49 8.52 6.81 8.66
CA VAL A 49 8.30 8.25 8.84
C VAL A 49 7.30 8.79 7.82
N PHE A 50 7.47 8.47 6.53
CA PHE A 50 6.60 8.97 5.47
C PHE A 50 5.14 8.57 5.68
N ILE A 51 4.88 7.28 5.97
CA ILE A 51 3.54 6.72 6.13
C ILE A 51 2.89 7.26 7.40
N ASN A 52 3.52 7.10 8.56
CA ASN A 52 2.91 7.52 9.81
C ASN A 52 2.65 9.03 9.84
N VAL A 53 3.63 9.86 9.47
CA VAL A 53 3.44 11.31 9.45
C VAL A 53 2.36 11.72 8.45
N GLY A 54 2.31 11.09 7.28
CA GLY A 54 1.35 11.42 6.22
C GLY A 54 -0.10 10.97 6.51
N LEU A 55 -0.29 9.86 7.22
CA LEU A 55 -1.60 9.25 7.44
C LEU A 55 -2.20 9.54 8.84
N SER A 56 -1.36 9.91 9.81
CA SER A 56 -1.79 10.00 11.21
C SER A 56 -2.93 10.98 11.45
N GLY A 57 -2.83 12.20 10.91
CA GLY A 57 -3.88 13.21 11.06
C GLY A 57 -5.17 12.84 10.32
N LYS A 58 -5.05 12.16 9.16
CA LYS A 58 -6.19 11.79 8.32
C LYS A 58 -7.04 10.68 8.94
N THR A 59 -6.40 9.73 9.61
CA THR A 59 -7.07 8.59 10.25
C THR A 59 -7.64 8.91 11.63
N ARG A 60 -7.36 10.09 12.19
CA ARG A 60 -7.86 10.51 13.50
C ARG A 60 -8.62 11.84 13.46
N PRO A 61 -9.75 11.92 12.73
CA PRO A 61 -10.54 13.14 12.67
C PRO A 61 -11.00 13.57 14.07
N GLY A 62 -10.83 14.85 14.39
CA GLY A 62 -11.22 15.43 15.68
C GLY A 62 -10.28 15.14 16.85
N GLN A 63 -9.21 14.36 16.66
CA GLN A 63 -8.22 14.10 17.70
C GLN A 63 -7.10 15.16 17.67
N PRO A 64 -6.49 15.50 18.83
CA PRO A 64 -5.36 16.40 18.87
C PRO A 64 -4.15 15.83 18.12
N PHE A 65 -3.22 16.71 17.76
CA PHE A 65 -1.93 16.30 17.20
C PHE A 65 -1.19 15.37 18.16
N SER A 66 -0.60 14.29 17.63
CA SER A 66 0.19 13.34 18.40
C SER A 66 1.58 13.22 17.80
N ILE A 67 2.61 13.43 18.64
CA ILE A 67 4.03 13.29 18.27
C ILE A 67 4.44 11.85 17.93
N HIS A 68 3.61 10.87 18.32
CA HIS A 68 3.86 9.45 18.04
C HIS A 68 3.31 9.03 16.67
N PHE A 69 2.59 9.93 15.99
CA PHE A 69 1.94 9.72 14.70
C PHE A 69 1.23 8.35 14.55
N PRO A 70 0.31 7.97 15.46
CA PRO A 70 -0.44 6.71 15.30
C PRO A 70 -1.26 6.69 13.99
N ILE A 71 -1.57 5.53 13.46
CA ILE A 71 -2.53 5.37 12.35
C ILE A 71 -3.67 4.50 12.86
N ASP A 72 -4.90 5.00 12.80
CA ASP A 72 -6.07 4.21 13.19
C ASP A 72 -6.51 3.34 12.01
N VAL A 73 -6.34 2.02 12.14
CA VAL A 73 -6.69 1.03 11.11
C VAL A 73 -8.15 1.14 10.74
N LYS A 74 -9.05 1.38 11.71
CA LYS A 74 -10.48 1.48 11.47
C LYS A 74 -10.82 2.58 10.47
N ASN A 75 -10.08 3.68 10.51
CA ASN A 75 -10.32 4.88 9.71
C ASN A 75 -9.39 5.00 8.48
N ILE A 76 -8.68 3.93 8.11
CA ILE A 76 -7.68 3.99 7.03
C ILE A 76 -8.25 4.46 5.68
N ASN A 77 -9.53 4.20 5.42
CA ASN A 77 -10.21 4.67 4.21
C ASN A 77 -10.26 6.21 4.11
N LEU A 78 -10.18 6.93 5.23
CA LEU A 78 -10.07 8.40 5.26
C LEU A 78 -8.69 8.90 4.81
N ALA A 79 -7.66 8.06 4.87
CA ALA A 79 -6.30 8.44 4.50
C ALA A 79 -6.02 8.34 3.01
N LYS A 80 -6.96 7.78 2.24
CA LYS A 80 -6.93 7.78 0.78
C LYS A 80 -6.71 9.19 0.25
N HIS A 81 -5.92 9.28 -0.82
CA HIS A 81 -5.61 10.54 -1.49
C HIS A 81 -6.25 10.56 -2.88
N GLY A 82 -6.41 11.76 -3.43
CA GLY A 82 -6.69 11.92 -4.85
C GLY A 82 -5.56 11.32 -5.68
N SER A 83 -5.77 11.19 -6.98
CA SER A 83 -4.76 10.62 -7.88
C SER A 83 -4.36 9.18 -7.58
N ASP A 84 -5.15 8.48 -6.75
CA ASP A 84 -5.00 7.05 -6.54
C ASP A 84 -5.48 6.25 -7.77
N SER A 85 -5.33 4.93 -7.69
CA SER A 85 -5.75 4.01 -8.76
C SER A 85 -7.28 3.86 -8.93
N GLY A 86 -8.07 4.28 -7.94
CA GLY A 86 -9.50 3.99 -7.84
C GLY A 86 -9.85 2.51 -7.55
N VAL A 87 -8.86 1.63 -7.33
CA VAL A 87 -9.10 0.20 -7.08
C VAL A 87 -9.76 -0.06 -5.73
N TYR A 88 -9.46 0.77 -4.72
CA TYR A 88 -10.31 0.85 -3.55
C TYR A 88 -11.40 1.89 -3.81
N ASP A 89 -12.62 1.66 -3.34
CA ASP A 89 -13.64 2.71 -3.28
C ASP A 89 -13.46 3.61 -2.04
N ALA A 90 -14.38 4.53 -1.80
CA ALA A 90 -14.32 5.46 -0.66
C ALA A 90 -14.45 4.76 0.72
N GLN A 91 -14.97 3.53 0.74
CA GLN A 91 -15.11 2.70 1.94
C GLN A 91 -13.97 1.67 2.07
N GLY A 92 -12.95 1.71 1.19
CA GLY A 92 -11.84 0.76 1.22
C GLY A 92 -12.17 -0.63 0.65
N ARG A 93 -13.30 -0.78 -0.05
CA ARG A 93 -13.66 -2.04 -0.70
C ARG A 93 -12.97 -2.15 -2.06
N PHE A 94 -12.64 -3.37 -2.46
CA PHE A 94 -12.00 -3.62 -3.76
C PHE A 94 -13.00 -3.48 -4.91
N VAL A 95 -12.61 -2.77 -5.98
CA VAL A 95 -13.40 -2.52 -7.19
C VAL A 95 -12.77 -3.28 -8.37
N PRO A 96 -13.27 -4.50 -8.70
CA PRO A 96 -12.64 -5.35 -9.71
C PRO A 96 -12.49 -4.70 -11.08
N VAL A 97 -13.50 -3.94 -11.52
CA VAL A 97 -13.46 -3.27 -12.83
C VAL A 97 -12.33 -2.26 -12.90
N LYS A 98 -12.09 -1.48 -11.83
CA LYS A 98 -10.99 -0.51 -11.78
C LYS A 98 -9.63 -1.19 -11.76
N PHE A 99 -9.52 -2.33 -11.10
CA PHE A 99 -8.30 -3.13 -11.12
C PHE A 99 -8.00 -3.66 -12.54
N GLU A 100 -8.99 -4.24 -13.21
CA GLU A 100 -8.83 -4.77 -14.56
C GLU A 100 -8.52 -3.66 -15.58
N GLU A 101 -9.10 -2.46 -15.42
CA GLU A 101 -8.81 -1.28 -16.23
C GLU A 101 -7.33 -0.91 -16.24
N ILE A 102 -6.58 -1.10 -15.16
CA ILE A 102 -5.13 -0.80 -15.10
C ILE A 102 -4.41 -1.54 -16.23
N PHE A 103 -4.66 -2.84 -16.34
CA PHE A 103 -3.94 -3.70 -17.30
C PHE A 103 -4.50 -3.52 -18.71
N ILE A 104 -5.82 -3.40 -18.87
CA ILE A 104 -6.45 -3.15 -20.18
C ILE A 104 -5.92 -1.84 -20.81
N LYS A 105 -5.72 -0.80 -20.01
CA LYS A 105 -5.31 0.53 -20.50
C LYS A 105 -3.79 0.64 -20.68
N HIS A 106 -3.00 0.04 -19.78
CA HIS A 106 -1.56 0.33 -19.69
C HIS A 106 -0.63 -0.84 -19.99
N ALA A 107 -1.07 -2.10 -19.84
CA ALA A 107 -0.22 -3.27 -20.08
C ALA A 107 -0.20 -3.65 -21.57
N ARG A 108 0.46 -2.81 -22.39
CA ARG A 108 0.46 -2.91 -23.86
C ARG A 108 1.49 -3.90 -24.40
N THR A 109 2.57 -4.11 -23.65
CA THR A 109 3.67 -4.98 -24.03
C THR A 109 3.43 -6.41 -23.56
N HIS A 110 2.95 -6.57 -22.32
CA HIS A 110 2.67 -7.86 -21.71
C HIS A 110 1.25 -7.82 -21.09
N PRO A 111 0.27 -8.58 -21.59
CA PRO A 111 -1.14 -8.42 -21.16
C PRO A 111 -1.40 -8.54 -19.64
N ASN A 112 -0.53 -9.24 -18.92
CA ASN A 112 -0.65 -9.47 -17.47
C ASN A 112 0.52 -8.91 -16.65
N ALA A 113 1.29 -7.96 -17.20
CA ALA A 113 2.35 -7.31 -16.43
C ALA A 113 2.62 -5.88 -16.92
N LEU A 114 3.10 -5.03 -16.01
CA LEU A 114 3.50 -3.67 -16.32
C LEU A 114 5.03 -3.57 -16.37
N THR A 115 5.55 -3.00 -17.44
CA THR A 115 6.92 -2.48 -17.49
C THR A 115 7.03 -1.19 -16.66
N SER A 116 8.26 -0.74 -16.36
CA SER A 116 8.50 0.55 -15.69
C SER A 116 7.86 1.73 -16.43
N ASP A 117 7.92 1.75 -17.76
CA ASP A 117 7.40 2.87 -18.55
C ASP A 117 5.87 2.87 -18.61
N GLU A 118 5.26 1.70 -18.73
CA GLU A 118 3.80 1.56 -18.65
C GLU A 118 3.28 1.93 -17.26
N LEU A 119 3.98 1.53 -16.19
CA LEU A 119 3.66 1.92 -14.82
C LEU A 119 3.78 3.44 -14.63
N LYS A 120 4.83 4.07 -15.20
CA LYS A 120 4.99 5.54 -15.18
C LYS A 120 3.87 6.25 -15.93
N SER A 121 3.45 5.71 -17.07
CA SER A 121 2.31 6.22 -17.85
C SER A 121 1.00 6.12 -17.06
N PHE A 122 0.75 4.97 -16.42
CA PHE A 122 -0.37 4.75 -15.52
C PHE A 122 -0.43 5.77 -14.37
N MET A 123 0.66 5.91 -13.61
CA MET A 123 0.72 6.89 -12.50
C MET A 123 0.50 8.33 -12.99
N LYS A 124 0.99 8.68 -14.18
CA LYS A 124 0.76 10.01 -14.77
C LYS A 124 -0.71 10.21 -15.15
N SER A 125 -1.39 9.17 -15.64
CA SER A 125 -2.78 9.23 -16.08
C SER A 125 -3.80 9.37 -14.93
N ASN A 126 -3.45 8.93 -13.71
CA ASN A 126 -4.33 9.07 -12.55
C ASN A 126 -4.28 10.46 -11.91
N ARG A 127 -3.34 11.34 -12.29
CA ARG A 127 -3.12 12.63 -11.62
C ARG A 127 -4.35 13.53 -11.69
N GLU A 128 -4.88 13.89 -10.53
CA GLU A 128 -5.91 14.90 -10.39
C GLU A 128 -5.30 16.31 -10.38
N PRO A 129 -5.95 17.32 -11.00
CA PRO A 129 -5.44 18.68 -11.00
C PRO A 129 -5.21 19.23 -9.59
N LYS A 130 -4.01 19.78 -9.35
CA LYS A 130 -3.58 20.42 -8.08
C LYS A 130 -3.41 19.48 -6.87
N ASP A 131 -3.53 18.16 -7.05
CA ASP A 131 -3.32 17.18 -5.99
C ASP A 131 -1.83 16.76 -5.86
N TYR A 132 -0.97 17.72 -5.55
CA TYR A 132 0.48 17.48 -5.51
C TYR A 132 0.89 16.44 -4.47
N ALA A 133 0.20 16.40 -3.32
CA ALA A 133 0.46 15.43 -2.28
C ALA A 133 0.08 14.01 -2.73
N GLY A 134 -1.10 13.82 -3.35
CA GLY A 134 -1.49 12.53 -3.91
C GLY A 134 -0.59 12.08 -5.06
N TRP A 135 -0.06 13.00 -5.87
CA TRP A 135 0.92 12.66 -6.91
C TRP A 135 2.21 12.07 -6.33
N ILE A 136 2.70 12.64 -5.22
CA ILE A 136 3.92 12.16 -4.55
C ILE A 136 3.64 10.82 -3.87
N ALA A 137 2.52 10.69 -3.17
CA ALA A 137 2.11 9.46 -2.50
C ALA A 137 1.97 8.31 -3.51
N GLY A 138 1.17 8.49 -4.56
CA GLY A 138 1.00 7.48 -5.60
C GLY A 138 2.31 7.12 -6.31
N LEU A 139 3.19 8.09 -6.57
CA LEU A 139 4.51 7.80 -7.13
C LEU A 139 5.35 6.93 -6.19
N ALA A 140 5.35 7.21 -4.89
CA ALA A 140 6.11 6.47 -3.90
C ALA A 140 5.59 5.03 -3.76
N GLU A 141 4.29 4.86 -3.58
CA GLU A 141 3.63 3.56 -3.42
C GLU A 141 3.95 2.62 -4.58
N TRP A 142 3.72 3.07 -5.82
CA TRP A 142 3.93 2.25 -7.01
C TRP A 142 5.40 2.00 -7.32
N ARG A 143 6.30 2.96 -7.03
CA ARG A 143 7.74 2.73 -7.18
C ARG A 143 8.28 1.73 -6.17
N ILE A 144 7.82 1.78 -4.93
CA ILE A 144 8.22 0.82 -3.89
C ILE A 144 7.70 -0.57 -4.28
N LEU A 145 6.43 -0.70 -4.67
CA LEU A 145 5.86 -1.97 -5.13
C LEU A 145 6.65 -2.54 -6.33
N TYR A 146 6.94 -1.71 -7.33
CA TYR A 146 7.72 -2.13 -8.49
C TYR A 146 9.15 -2.53 -8.11
N TYR A 147 9.82 -1.77 -7.26
CA TYR A 147 11.17 -2.08 -6.79
C TYR A 147 11.22 -3.42 -6.06
N LEU A 148 10.24 -3.68 -5.19
CA LEU A 148 10.18 -4.90 -4.38
C LEU A 148 9.76 -6.14 -5.17
N CYS A 149 8.87 -5.99 -6.16
CA CYS A 149 8.16 -7.15 -6.72
C CYS A 149 8.28 -7.32 -8.24
N LYS A 150 9.05 -6.48 -8.95
CA LYS A 150 9.36 -6.75 -10.36
C LYS A 150 10.19 -8.03 -10.48
N ASP A 151 9.97 -8.79 -11.55
CA ASP A 151 10.78 -9.95 -11.86
C ASP A 151 12.17 -9.58 -12.43
N LYS A 152 12.94 -10.60 -12.83
CA LYS A 152 14.28 -10.44 -13.41
C LYS A 152 14.25 -9.73 -14.77
N GLN A 153 13.12 -9.78 -15.47
CA GLN A 153 12.88 -9.11 -16.74
C GLN A 153 12.35 -7.68 -16.56
N GLY A 154 12.12 -7.24 -15.32
CA GLY A 154 11.57 -5.92 -15.02
C GLY A 154 10.07 -5.82 -15.22
N LEU A 155 9.34 -6.92 -15.04
CA LEU A 155 7.89 -6.97 -15.18
C LEU A 155 7.23 -7.04 -13.79
N LEU A 156 6.28 -6.13 -13.55
CA LEU A 156 5.41 -6.18 -12.38
C LEU A 156 4.11 -6.91 -12.74
N HIS A 157 3.99 -8.16 -12.30
CA HIS A 157 2.89 -9.04 -12.69
C HIS A 157 1.56 -8.67 -12.02
N LYS A 158 0.47 -8.91 -12.74
CA LYS A 158 -0.90 -8.57 -12.34
C LYS A 158 -1.34 -9.26 -11.05
N ASP A 159 -0.97 -10.51 -10.85
CA ASP A 159 -1.27 -11.28 -9.64
C ASP A 159 -0.56 -10.70 -8.41
N ILE A 160 0.67 -10.20 -8.55
CA ILE A 160 1.38 -9.46 -7.49
C ILE A 160 0.65 -8.17 -7.14
N VAL A 161 0.25 -7.38 -8.13
CA VAL A 161 -0.52 -6.15 -7.89
C VAL A 161 -1.85 -6.48 -7.21
N ARG A 162 -2.53 -7.56 -7.64
CA ARG A 162 -3.77 -8.03 -6.99
C ARG A 162 -3.52 -8.42 -5.54
N ALA A 163 -2.44 -9.14 -5.25
CA ALA A 163 -2.06 -9.53 -3.90
C ALA A 163 -1.73 -8.32 -3.02
N ALA A 164 -1.18 -7.25 -3.59
CA ALA A 164 -0.98 -5.99 -2.87
C ALA A 164 -2.34 -5.42 -2.43
N TYR A 165 -3.31 -5.36 -3.35
CA TYR A 165 -4.64 -4.85 -3.03
C TYR A 165 -5.45 -5.76 -2.11
N ASP A 166 -5.36 -7.09 -2.19
CA ASP A 166 -6.16 -7.99 -1.35
C ASP A 166 -5.58 -8.23 0.07
N GLY A 167 -4.45 -7.56 0.35
CA GLY A 167 -3.71 -7.62 1.61
C GLY A 167 -2.87 -8.88 1.81
N SER A 168 -2.75 -9.76 0.80
CA SER A 168 -1.98 -11.00 0.95
C SER A 168 -0.51 -10.91 0.56
N LEU A 169 -0.08 -9.85 -0.15
CA LEU A 169 1.30 -9.73 -0.64
C LEU A 169 2.33 -9.69 0.49
N PHE A 170 2.16 -8.80 1.47
CA PHE A 170 3.16 -8.62 2.52
C PHE A 170 3.34 -9.85 3.40
N GLU A 171 2.25 -10.57 3.68
CA GLU A 171 2.29 -11.88 4.35
C GLU A 171 3.11 -12.91 3.57
N ARG A 172 2.93 -12.97 2.24
CA ARG A 172 3.74 -13.86 1.37
C ARG A 172 5.22 -13.48 1.44
N MET A 173 5.53 -12.19 1.28
CA MET A 173 6.91 -11.68 1.34
C MET A 173 7.56 -11.96 2.70
N ALA A 174 6.86 -11.73 3.80
CA ALA A 174 7.38 -11.98 5.14
C ALA A 174 7.71 -13.46 5.37
N LYS A 175 6.85 -14.37 4.88
CA LYS A 175 7.09 -15.83 4.95
C LYS A 175 8.30 -16.23 4.11
N GLU A 176 8.45 -15.67 2.92
CA GLU A 176 9.61 -15.92 2.05
C GLU A 176 10.91 -15.43 2.70
N GLU A 177 10.91 -14.22 3.27
CA GLU A 177 12.07 -13.65 3.96
C GLU A 177 12.44 -14.40 5.23
N ALA A 178 11.46 -14.83 6.03
CA ALA A 178 11.70 -15.70 7.18
C ALA A 178 12.33 -17.03 6.75
N SER A 179 11.87 -17.61 5.65
CA SER A 179 12.39 -18.88 5.12
C SER A 179 13.83 -18.75 4.59
N LYS A 180 14.21 -17.58 4.04
CA LYS A 180 15.59 -17.32 3.59
C LYS A 180 16.56 -17.20 4.76
N LYS A 181 16.13 -16.64 5.90
CA LYS A 181 16.98 -16.49 7.10
C LYS A 181 17.19 -17.80 7.87
N GLN A 182 16.34 -18.79 7.64
CA GLN A 182 16.46 -20.13 8.23
C GLN A 182 17.36 -21.07 7.40
N LYS A 183 17.79 -20.64 6.21
CA LYS A 183 18.73 -21.35 5.34
C LYS A 183 20.13 -20.76 5.49
#